data_AF-A0A1V4U8T6-F1
#
_entry.id   AF-A0A1V4U8T6-F1
#
_cell.length_a   1.000
_cell.length_b   1.000
_cell.length_c   1.000
_cell.angle_alpha   90.00
_cell.angle_beta   90.00
_cell.angle_gamma   90.00
#
_symmetry.space_group_name_H-M   'P 1'
#
loop_
_entity.id
_entity.type
_entity.pdbx_description
1 polymer ?
#
loop_
_entity_poly.entity_id
_entity_poly.type
_entity_poly.pdbx_seq_one_letter_code
_entity_poly.pdbx_strand_id
1 'polypeptide(L)'
;MRARFLSTLRVLKELSKALIFFFLFVIAVPVTLGMVLEIPAATILSFLASTFILQAAAPPLGGPLGLSPVTILAVMASFSFGVVLAILEVCESLALTSERVSRWIAKVGKKMEKYPAIQKYGAVSCTLIAWIPGIGLYGTPIIAWILGWNRWLAAVFTTVGFVIAAAFVIFIAQHIKSIEDVFILGVVGAAGIVILVLSGKLARKKVG
;
A
#
# COMPACT_ATOMS: atom_id res chain seq x y z
N MET A 1 -26.87 -27.95 13.33
CA MET A 1 -27.41 -26.57 13.20
C MET A 1 -26.69 -25.57 14.10
N ARG A 2 -26.52 -25.85 15.41
CA ARG A 2 -25.82 -24.99 16.40
C ARG A 2 -24.35 -24.65 16.05
N ALA A 3 -23.59 -25.60 15.52
CA ALA A 3 -22.20 -25.38 15.11
C ALA A 3 -22.05 -24.43 13.90
N ARG A 4 -22.96 -24.51 12.92
CA ARG A 4 -23.01 -23.55 11.79
C ARG A 4 -23.34 -22.14 12.29
N PHE A 5 -24.35 -22.02 13.15
CA PHE A 5 -24.76 -20.73 13.71
C PHE A 5 -23.65 -20.03 14.52
N LEU A 6 -22.92 -20.78 15.35
CA LEU A 6 -21.77 -20.26 16.10
C LEU A 6 -20.59 -19.86 15.18
N SER A 7 -20.37 -20.60 14.09
CA SER A 7 -19.37 -20.23 13.08
C SER A 7 -19.76 -18.94 12.34
N THR A 8 -21.03 -18.77 11.99
CA THR A 8 -21.54 -17.55 11.35
C THR A 8 -21.45 -16.34 12.27
N LEU A 9 -21.77 -16.49 13.56
CA LEU A 9 -21.63 -15.42 14.55
C LEU A 9 -20.17 -15.00 14.77
N ARG A 10 -19.24 -15.96 14.76
CA ARG A 10 -17.80 -15.67 14.85
C ARG A 10 -17.32 -14.90 13.62
N VAL A 11 -17.69 -15.32 12.42
CA VAL A 11 -17.36 -14.62 11.17
C VAL A 11 -17.97 -13.21 11.16
N LEU A 12 -19.21 -13.05 11.61
CA LEU A 12 -19.88 -11.75 11.69
C LEU A 12 -19.17 -10.79 12.65
N LYS A 13 -18.69 -11.30 13.81
CA LYS A 13 -17.93 -10.52 14.78
C LYS A 13 -16.56 -10.09 14.25
N GLU A 14 -15.87 -10.97 13.54
CA GLU A 14 -14.59 -10.64 12.91
C GLU A 14 -14.75 -9.63 11.76
N LEU A 15 -15.80 -9.79 10.94
CA LEU A 15 -16.14 -8.84 9.89
C LEU A 15 -16.54 -7.47 10.47
N SER A 16 -17.30 -7.42 11.56
CA SER A 16 -17.66 -6.15 12.20
C SER A 16 -16.43 -5.46 12.77
N LYS A 17 -15.50 -6.20 13.37
CA LYS A 17 -14.22 -5.66 13.83
C LYS A 17 -13.40 -5.08 12.68
N ALA A 18 -13.29 -5.80 11.56
CA ALA A 18 -12.61 -5.30 10.37
C ALA A 18 -13.28 -4.05 9.78
N LEU A 19 -14.61 -4.00 9.77
CA LEU A 19 -15.36 -2.83 9.29
C LEU A 19 -15.17 -1.60 10.19
N ILE A 20 -15.17 -1.79 11.51
CA ILE A 20 -14.88 -0.73 12.49
C ILE A 20 -13.44 -0.25 12.31
N PHE A 21 -12.49 -1.18 12.14
CA PHE A 21 -11.09 -0.84 11.91
C PHE A 21 -10.91 -0.06 10.60
N PHE A 22 -11.58 -0.49 9.53
CA PHE A 22 -11.62 0.22 8.27
C PHE A 22 -12.15 1.64 8.47
N PHE A 23 -13.31 1.81 9.10
CA PHE A 23 -13.89 3.13 9.34
C PHE A 23 -12.95 4.04 10.16
N LEU A 24 -12.38 3.53 11.25
CA LEU A 24 -11.48 4.30 12.11
C LEU A 24 -10.20 4.72 11.38
N PHE A 25 -9.49 3.79 10.77
CA PHE A 25 -8.15 4.06 10.25
C PHE A 25 -8.15 4.58 8.81
N VAL A 26 -9.13 4.21 7.98
CA VAL A 26 -9.21 4.63 6.57
C VAL A 26 -10.00 5.92 6.40
N ILE A 27 -10.99 6.18 7.27
CA ILE A 27 -11.86 7.35 7.14
C ILE A 27 -11.61 8.35 8.28
N ALA A 28 -11.72 7.91 9.54
CA ALA A 28 -11.66 8.86 10.65
C ALA A 28 -10.28 9.52 10.77
N VAL A 29 -9.18 8.77 10.67
CA VAL A 29 -7.81 9.33 10.76
C VAL A 29 -7.51 10.35 9.65
N PRO A 30 -7.74 10.09 8.35
CA PRO A 30 -7.46 11.09 7.33
C PRO A 30 -8.40 12.31 7.40
N VAL A 31 -9.66 12.10 7.83
CA VAL A 31 -10.62 13.22 8.03
C VAL A 31 -10.20 14.09 9.20
N THR A 32 -9.82 13.51 10.34
CA THR A 32 -9.34 14.30 11.49
C THR A 32 -8.04 15.04 11.15
N LEU A 33 -7.13 14.41 10.39
CA LEU A 33 -5.95 15.07 9.86
C LEU A 33 -6.32 16.30 9.03
N GLY A 34 -7.29 16.17 8.11
CA GLY A 34 -7.76 17.29 7.30
C GLY A 34 -8.42 18.39 8.12
N MET A 35 -9.19 18.04 9.15
CA MET A 35 -9.81 19.01 10.06
C MET A 35 -8.77 19.80 10.87
N VAL A 36 -7.70 19.15 11.33
CA VAL A 36 -6.57 19.83 12.00
C VAL A 36 -5.88 20.82 11.07
N LEU A 37 -5.92 20.56 9.76
CA LEU A 37 -5.41 21.45 8.71
C LEU A 37 -6.46 22.46 8.21
N GLU A 38 -7.59 22.61 8.93
CA GLU A 38 -8.70 23.51 8.60
C GLU A 38 -9.37 23.24 7.25
N ILE A 39 -9.28 22.00 6.76
CA ILE A 39 -9.87 21.58 5.49
C ILE A 39 -11.27 21.01 5.73
N PRO A 40 -12.29 21.43 4.95
CA PRO A 40 -13.63 20.88 5.07
C PRO A 40 -13.64 19.35 4.93
N ALA A 41 -14.34 18.67 5.85
CA ALA A 41 -14.42 17.21 5.86
C ALA A 41 -14.97 16.64 4.53
N ALA A 42 -15.89 17.36 3.89
CA ALA A 42 -16.42 16.99 2.57
C ALA A 42 -15.32 16.90 1.51
N THR A 43 -14.39 17.88 1.48
CA THR A 43 -13.27 17.90 0.55
C THR A 43 -12.34 16.70 0.76
N ILE A 44 -12.04 16.37 2.02
CA ILE A 44 -11.23 15.20 2.36
C ILE A 44 -11.94 13.91 1.95
N LEU A 45 -13.22 13.76 2.27
CA LEU A 45 -14.01 12.58 1.89
C LEU A 45 -14.09 12.40 0.37
N SER A 46 -14.29 13.48 -0.40
CA SER A 46 -14.23 13.45 -1.86
C SER A 46 -12.86 12.98 -2.35
N PHE A 47 -11.79 13.51 -1.77
CA PHE A 47 -10.43 13.11 -2.13
C PHE A 47 -10.12 11.65 -1.76
N LEU A 48 -10.62 11.16 -0.61
CA LEU A 48 -10.51 9.77 -0.21
C LEU A 48 -11.26 8.84 -1.17
N ALA A 49 -12.46 9.22 -1.61
CA ALA A 49 -13.22 8.45 -2.60
C ALA A 49 -12.44 8.34 -3.93
N SER A 50 -11.87 9.45 -4.40
CA SER A 50 -10.99 9.45 -5.57
C SER A 50 -9.75 8.58 -5.36
N THR A 51 -9.12 8.66 -4.18
CA THR A 51 -7.93 7.86 -3.81
C THR A 51 -8.25 6.37 -3.74
N PHE A 52 -9.43 6.00 -3.25
CA PHE A 52 -9.88 4.62 -3.23
C PHE A 52 -10.01 4.03 -4.64
N ILE A 53 -10.53 4.80 -5.59
CA ILE A 53 -10.74 4.34 -6.97
C ILE A 53 -9.43 4.37 -7.77
N LEU A 54 -8.72 5.50 -7.73
CA LEU A 54 -7.59 5.79 -8.61
C LEU A 54 -6.23 5.50 -7.97
N GLN A 55 -6.19 5.15 -6.68
CA GLN A 55 -4.97 4.80 -5.94
C GLN A 55 -3.91 5.91 -6.07
N ALA A 56 -2.68 5.56 -6.42
CA ALA A 56 -1.58 6.52 -6.57
C ALA A 56 -1.78 7.52 -7.74
N ALA A 57 -2.79 7.32 -8.59
CA ALA A 57 -3.15 8.23 -9.68
C ALA A 57 -4.16 9.32 -9.27
N ALA A 58 -4.71 9.27 -8.05
CA ALA A 58 -5.62 10.29 -7.52
C ALA A 58 -5.00 11.68 -7.21
N PRO A 59 -3.70 11.86 -6.91
CA PRO A 59 -3.14 13.15 -6.48
C PRO A 59 -3.50 14.37 -7.35
N PRO A 60 -3.54 14.28 -8.69
CA PRO A 60 -3.92 15.42 -9.54
C PRO A 60 -5.32 15.97 -9.26
N LEU A 61 -6.22 15.15 -8.69
CA LEU A 61 -7.57 15.58 -8.31
C LEU A 61 -7.60 16.39 -7.01
N GLY A 62 -6.53 16.37 -6.21
CA GLY A 62 -6.44 17.16 -4.98
C GLY A 62 -6.28 18.67 -5.24
N GLY A 63 -5.62 19.05 -6.34
CA GLY A 63 -5.44 20.46 -6.71
C GLY A 63 -6.76 21.21 -6.94
N PRO A 64 -7.67 20.71 -7.79
CA PRO A 64 -9.01 21.28 -7.98
C PRO A 64 -9.86 21.33 -6.70
N LEU A 65 -9.56 20.48 -5.73
CA LEU A 65 -10.18 20.46 -4.40
C LEU A 65 -9.56 21.48 -3.43
N GLY A 66 -8.58 22.27 -3.86
CA GLY A 66 -7.90 23.27 -3.04
C GLY A 66 -6.85 22.69 -2.08
N LEU A 67 -6.45 21.43 -2.27
CA LEU A 67 -5.48 20.78 -1.38
C LEU A 67 -4.04 21.11 -1.82
N SER A 68 -3.19 21.46 -0.86
CA SER A 68 -1.76 21.60 -1.12
C SER A 68 -1.11 20.22 -1.41
N PRO A 69 0.01 20.16 -2.18
CA PRO A 69 0.72 18.90 -2.41
C PRO A 69 1.12 18.17 -1.12
N VAL A 70 1.52 18.92 -0.09
CA VAL A 70 1.88 18.35 1.22
C VAL A 70 0.66 17.72 1.89
N THR A 71 -0.48 18.41 1.87
CA THR A 71 -1.74 17.89 2.40
C THR A 71 -2.17 16.62 1.66
N ILE A 72 -2.10 16.63 0.32
CA ILE A 72 -2.44 15.47 -0.52
C ILE A 72 -1.64 14.25 -0.08
N LEU A 73 -0.31 14.39 0.02
CA LEU A 73 0.56 13.28 0.42
C LEU A 73 0.32 12.82 1.86
N ALA A 74 0.05 13.74 2.79
CA ALA A 74 -0.25 13.41 4.18
C ALA A 74 -1.57 12.63 4.31
N VAL A 75 -2.61 13.07 3.62
CA VAL A 75 -3.92 12.39 3.57
C VAL A 75 -3.77 11.01 2.92
N MET A 76 -3.06 10.92 1.78
CA MET A 76 -2.80 9.64 1.11
C MET A 76 -1.94 8.68 1.94
N ALA A 77 -0.97 9.20 2.71
CA ALA A 77 -0.15 8.39 3.61
C ALA A 77 -1.01 7.78 4.73
N SER A 78 -1.81 8.60 5.41
CA SER A 78 -2.72 8.13 6.45
C SER A 78 -3.76 7.14 5.94
N PHE A 79 -4.38 7.44 4.79
CA PHE A 79 -5.32 6.55 4.10
C PHE A 79 -4.68 5.22 3.73
N SER A 80 -3.54 5.23 3.04
CA SER A 80 -2.89 4.00 2.58
C SER A 80 -2.43 3.12 3.75
N PHE A 81 -1.90 3.72 4.82
CA PHE A 81 -1.53 2.99 6.02
C PHE A 81 -2.75 2.32 6.66
N GLY A 82 -3.87 3.05 6.77
CA GLY A 82 -5.13 2.50 7.26
C GLY A 82 -5.66 1.35 6.40
N VAL A 83 -5.64 1.50 5.08
CA VAL A 83 -6.08 0.47 4.12
C VAL A 83 -5.25 -0.79 4.26
N VAL A 84 -3.92 -0.64 4.30
CA VAL A 84 -3.01 -1.78 4.42
C VAL A 84 -3.25 -2.52 5.73
N LEU A 85 -3.36 -1.81 6.86
CA LEU A 85 -3.65 -2.45 8.14
C LEU A 85 -5.01 -3.13 8.18
N ALA A 86 -6.03 -2.53 7.56
CA ALA A 86 -7.37 -3.11 7.48
C ALA A 86 -7.37 -4.40 6.65
N ILE A 87 -6.67 -4.44 5.51
CA ILE A 87 -6.54 -5.64 4.70
C ILE A 87 -5.80 -6.75 5.46
N LEU A 88 -4.70 -6.41 6.14
CA LEU A 88 -3.95 -7.37 6.94
C LEU A 88 -4.81 -7.93 8.10
N GLU A 89 -5.66 -7.10 8.72
CA GLU A 89 -6.61 -7.56 9.75
C GLU A 89 -7.66 -8.51 9.15
N VAL A 90 -8.23 -8.19 8.00
CA VAL A 90 -9.19 -9.06 7.29
C VAL A 90 -8.54 -10.40 6.95
N CYS A 91 -7.32 -10.40 6.40
CA CYS A 91 -6.59 -11.61 6.07
C CYS A 91 -6.35 -12.49 7.31
N GLU A 92 -5.97 -11.88 8.44
CA GLU A 92 -5.76 -12.61 9.68
C GLU A 92 -7.07 -13.22 10.23
N SER A 93 -8.16 -12.45 10.24
CA SER A 93 -9.49 -12.95 10.60
C SER A 93 -9.94 -14.10 9.68
N LEU A 94 -9.58 -14.08 8.39
CA LEU A 94 -9.86 -15.20 7.46
C LEU A 94 -9.06 -16.46 7.80
N ALA A 95 -7.79 -16.34 8.18
CA ALA A 95 -7.01 -17.49 8.63
C ALA A 95 -7.56 -18.09 9.93
N LEU A 96 -8.02 -17.26 10.87
CA LEU A 96 -8.60 -17.71 12.14
C LEU A 96 -9.96 -18.42 11.96
N THR A 97 -10.71 -18.03 10.94
CA THR A 97 -12.06 -18.57 10.68
C THR A 97 -12.07 -19.77 9.73
N SER A 98 -11.03 -19.97 8.91
CA SER A 98 -10.96 -21.04 7.91
C SER A 98 -9.73 -21.93 8.05
N GLU A 99 -9.95 -23.17 8.49
CA GLU A 99 -8.89 -24.19 8.60
C GLU A 99 -8.24 -24.51 7.24
N ARG A 100 -8.99 -24.40 6.14
CA ARG A 100 -8.46 -24.61 4.78
C ARG A 100 -7.45 -23.51 4.42
N VAL A 101 -7.79 -22.25 4.70
CA VAL A 101 -6.91 -21.11 4.44
C VAL A 101 -5.68 -21.19 5.34
N SER A 102 -5.87 -21.43 6.64
CA SER A 102 -4.77 -21.59 7.60
C SER A 102 -3.79 -22.70 7.19
N ARG A 103 -4.28 -23.89 6.81
CA ARG A 103 -3.41 -24.98 6.32
C ARG A 103 -2.68 -24.63 5.03
N TRP A 104 -3.33 -23.91 4.12
CA TRP A 104 -2.70 -23.47 2.88
C TRP A 104 -1.57 -22.46 3.15
N ILE A 105 -1.82 -21.46 4.00
CA ILE A 105 -0.82 -20.48 4.42
C ILE A 105 0.36 -21.17 5.12
N ALA A 106 0.11 -22.12 6.02
CA ALA A 106 1.17 -22.91 6.65
C ALA A 106 2.01 -23.70 5.63
N LYS A 107 1.39 -24.22 4.57
CA LYS A 107 2.10 -24.91 3.47
C LYS A 107 2.95 -23.94 2.64
N VAL A 108 2.47 -22.72 2.41
CA VAL A 108 3.26 -21.66 1.74
C VAL A 108 4.44 -21.24 2.63
N GLY A 109 4.20 -21.02 3.92
CA GLY A 109 5.25 -20.70 4.91
C GLY A 109 6.37 -21.73 4.93
N LYS A 110 6.05 -23.02 4.99
CA LYS A 110 7.04 -24.12 4.91
C LYS A 110 7.85 -24.12 3.61
N LYS A 111 7.28 -23.70 2.49
CA LYS A 111 8.03 -23.55 1.23
C LYS A 111 8.95 -22.33 1.27
N MET A 112 8.52 -21.27 1.94
CA MET A 112 9.26 -20.02 2.10
C MET A 112 10.47 -20.14 3.02
N GLU A 113 10.50 -21.10 3.94
CA GLU A 113 11.69 -21.41 4.77
C GLU A 113 12.93 -21.72 3.94
N LYS A 114 12.77 -22.21 2.70
CA LYS A 114 13.87 -22.44 1.76
C LYS A 114 14.51 -21.14 1.24
N TYR A 115 13.88 -19.98 1.46
CA TYR A 115 14.30 -18.68 0.94
C TYR A 115 14.42 -17.64 2.09
N PRO A 116 15.39 -17.78 3.00
CA PRO A 116 15.52 -16.93 4.19
C PRO A 116 15.74 -15.45 3.85
N ALA A 117 16.37 -15.15 2.71
CA ALA A 117 16.54 -13.78 2.24
C ALA A 117 15.19 -13.10 1.93
N ILE A 118 14.25 -13.84 1.32
CA ILE A 118 12.91 -13.32 0.99
C ILE A 118 12.08 -13.15 2.26
N GLN A 119 12.23 -14.00 3.27
CA GLN A 119 11.56 -13.79 4.56
C GLN A 119 12.11 -12.57 5.30
N LYS A 120 13.43 -12.35 5.30
CA LYS A 120 14.06 -11.26 6.05
C LYS A 120 13.86 -9.89 5.40
N TYR A 121 13.96 -9.80 4.07
CA TYR A 121 13.93 -8.53 3.33
C TYR A 121 12.67 -8.35 2.49
N GLY A 122 11.78 -9.33 2.43
CA GLY A 122 10.60 -9.30 1.56
C GLY A 122 9.68 -8.11 1.84
N ALA A 123 9.50 -7.73 3.11
CA ALA A 123 8.71 -6.54 3.46
C ALA A 123 9.22 -5.25 2.81
N VAL A 124 10.53 -5.13 2.56
CA VAL A 124 11.11 -3.95 1.88
C VAL A 124 10.65 -3.88 0.42
N SER A 125 10.49 -5.04 -0.23
CA SER A 125 10.01 -5.13 -1.61
C SER A 125 8.59 -4.59 -1.80
N CYS A 126 7.78 -4.53 -0.74
CA CYS A 126 6.47 -3.87 -0.75
C CYS A 126 6.53 -2.42 -1.26
N THR A 127 7.66 -1.73 -1.04
CA THR A 127 7.89 -0.37 -1.56
C THR A 127 7.80 -0.33 -3.08
N LEU A 128 8.32 -1.35 -3.77
CA LEU A 128 8.28 -1.44 -5.23
C LEU A 128 6.98 -2.04 -5.73
N ILE A 129 6.44 -3.05 -5.05
CA ILE A 129 5.16 -3.68 -5.41
C ILE A 129 4.01 -2.67 -5.36
N ALA A 130 4.07 -1.70 -4.43
CA ALA A 130 3.08 -0.62 -4.31
C ALA A 130 2.93 0.24 -5.58
N TRP A 131 3.90 0.21 -6.51
CA TRP A 131 3.85 0.96 -7.76
C TRP A 131 3.05 0.27 -8.86
N ILE A 132 2.72 -1.02 -8.70
CA ILE A 132 1.99 -1.77 -9.72
C ILE A 132 0.56 -1.23 -9.79
N PRO A 133 0.12 -0.65 -10.91
CA PRO A 133 -1.24 -0.11 -11.03
C PRO A 133 -2.29 -1.19 -10.76
N GLY A 134 -3.37 -0.83 -10.05
CA GLY A 134 -4.46 -1.74 -9.71
C GLY A 134 -4.18 -2.67 -8.53
N ILE A 135 -2.93 -3.13 -8.36
CA ILE A 135 -2.55 -4.14 -7.37
C ILE A 135 -1.78 -3.52 -6.20
N GLY A 136 -1.10 -2.40 -6.39
CA GLY A 136 -0.11 -1.87 -5.47
C GLY A 136 -0.64 -1.64 -4.05
N LEU A 137 -1.74 -0.91 -3.89
CA LEU A 137 -2.26 -0.61 -2.55
C LEU A 137 -2.96 -1.82 -1.90
N TYR A 138 -3.72 -2.57 -2.70
CA TYR A 138 -4.64 -3.60 -2.20
C TYR A 138 -4.03 -5.01 -2.17
N GLY A 139 -3.24 -5.36 -3.18
CA GLY A 139 -2.63 -6.67 -3.35
C GLY A 139 -1.35 -6.84 -2.54
N THR A 140 -0.54 -5.80 -2.39
CA THR A 140 0.72 -5.86 -1.61
C THR A 140 0.54 -6.38 -0.19
N PRO A 141 -0.42 -5.90 0.63
CA PRO A 141 -0.64 -6.47 1.96
C PRO A 141 -1.07 -7.93 1.94
N ILE A 142 -1.86 -8.35 0.94
CA ILE A 142 -2.26 -9.75 0.78
C ILE A 142 -1.04 -10.62 0.48
N ILE A 143 -0.15 -10.18 -0.41
CA ILE A 143 1.10 -10.87 -0.74
C ILE A 143 1.99 -10.96 0.50
N ALA A 144 2.17 -9.85 1.22
CA ALA A 144 2.97 -9.80 2.43
C ALA A 144 2.44 -10.77 3.49
N TRP A 145 1.12 -10.85 3.64
CA TRP A 145 0.48 -11.80 4.55
C TRP A 145 0.67 -13.26 4.11
N ILE A 146 0.46 -13.58 2.83
CA ILE A 146 0.65 -14.94 2.27
C ILE A 146 2.09 -15.42 2.49
N LEU A 147 3.06 -14.53 2.32
CA LEU A 147 4.49 -14.84 2.44
C LEU A 147 4.99 -14.77 3.89
N GLY A 148 4.12 -14.43 4.85
CA GLY A 148 4.44 -14.38 6.27
C GLY A 148 5.43 -13.26 6.62
N TRP A 149 5.40 -12.14 5.89
CA TRP A 149 6.24 -10.99 6.19
C TRP A 149 5.71 -10.21 7.40
N ASN A 150 6.61 -9.47 8.07
CA ASN A 150 6.23 -8.67 9.23
C ASN A 150 5.14 -7.64 8.85
N ARG A 151 3.99 -7.73 9.54
CA ARG A 151 2.80 -6.89 9.32
C ARG A 151 3.11 -5.40 9.32
N TRP A 152 3.86 -4.93 10.32
CA TRP A 152 4.15 -3.51 10.50
C TRP A 152 5.13 -3.00 9.45
N LEU A 153 6.17 -3.79 9.15
CA LEU A 153 7.11 -3.43 8.07
C LEU A 153 6.41 -3.42 6.72
N ALA A 154 5.57 -4.41 6.42
CA ALA A 154 4.79 -4.43 5.19
C ALA A 154 3.87 -3.21 5.07
N ALA A 155 3.22 -2.80 6.16
CA ALA A 155 2.41 -1.58 6.21
C ALA A 155 3.25 -0.33 5.91
N VAL A 156 4.34 -0.13 6.63
CA VAL A 156 5.22 1.03 6.46
C VAL A 156 5.79 1.08 5.04
N PHE A 157 6.39 -0.01 4.54
CA PHE A 157 7.00 -0.02 3.21
C PHE A 157 5.98 0.11 2.08
N THR A 158 4.78 -0.47 2.21
CA THR A 158 3.71 -0.27 1.22
C THR A 158 3.26 1.19 1.20
N THR A 159 3.04 1.80 2.37
CA THR A 159 2.67 3.21 2.50
C THR A 159 3.75 4.12 1.92
N VAL A 160 5.03 3.88 2.25
CA VAL A 160 6.16 4.64 1.69
C VAL A 160 6.17 4.51 0.16
N GLY A 161 6.10 3.30 -0.37
CA GLY A 161 6.06 3.07 -1.82
C GLY A 161 4.90 3.80 -2.50
N PHE A 162 3.72 3.73 -1.91
CA PHE A 162 2.51 4.38 -2.39
C PHE A 162 2.63 5.92 -2.38
N VAL A 163 3.17 6.49 -1.30
CA VAL A 163 3.38 7.95 -1.18
C VAL A 163 4.44 8.43 -2.17
N ILE A 164 5.51 7.67 -2.40
CA ILE A 164 6.51 8.02 -3.42
C ILE A 164 5.87 7.97 -4.82
N ALA A 165 5.08 6.94 -5.12
CA ALA A 165 4.35 6.85 -6.39
C ALA A 165 3.38 8.04 -6.57
N ALA A 166 2.65 8.41 -5.52
CA ALA A 166 1.77 9.57 -5.51
C ALA A 166 2.53 10.89 -5.73
N ALA A 167 3.66 11.09 -5.04
CA ALA A 167 4.51 12.27 -5.20
C ALA A 167 5.09 12.34 -6.62
N PHE A 168 5.46 11.20 -7.19
CA PHE A 168 5.89 11.10 -8.58
C PHE A 168 4.76 11.51 -9.53
N VAL A 169 3.52 11.04 -9.33
CA VAL A 169 2.38 11.46 -10.15
C VAL A 169 2.12 12.97 -10.04
N ILE A 170 2.23 13.57 -8.84
CA ILE A 170 2.14 15.02 -8.66
C ILE A 170 3.24 15.73 -9.47
N PHE A 171 4.49 15.26 -9.35
CA PHE A 171 5.62 15.82 -10.07
C PHE A 171 5.38 15.80 -11.58
N ILE A 172 4.92 14.66 -12.11
CA ILE A 172 4.57 14.49 -13.52
C ILE A 172 3.45 15.43 -13.92
N ALA A 173 2.35 15.49 -13.17
CA ALA A 173 1.22 16.36 -13.49
C ALA A 173 1.58 17.85 -13.50
N GLN A 174 2.59 18.26 -12.71
CA GLN A 174 3.05 19.64 -12.65
C GLN A 174 4.07 20.00 -13.75
N HIS A 175 4.93 19.06 -14.13
CA HIS A 175 6.10 19.33 -15.00
C HIS A 175 5.97 18.77 -16.41
N ILE A 176 5.16 17.73 -16.64
CA ILE A 176 4.93 17.18 -17.98
C ILE A 176 3.76 17.90 -18.60
N LYS A 177 4.06 18.91 -19.42
CA LYS A 177 3.07 19.66 -20.21
C LYS A 177 3.20 19.37 -21.70
N SER A 178 4.24 18.64 -22.12
CA SER A 178 4.52 18.31 -23.52
C SER A 178 5.16 16.93 -23.68
N ILE A 179 5.10 16.37 -24.90
CA ILE A 179 5.63 15.03 -25.25
C ILE A 179 7.15 14.91 -24.99
N GLU A 180 7.88 16.02 -25.04
CA GLU A 180 9.33 16.07 -24.80
C GLU A 180 9.70 15.76 -23.34
N ASP A 181 8.87 16.17 -22.38
CA ASP A 181 9.11 15.91 -20.96
C ASP A 181 9.00 14.40 -20.64
N VAL A 182 8.16 13.67 -21.37
CA VAL A 182 8.01 12.21 -21.29
C VAL A 182 9.27 11.51 -21.80
N PHE A 183 9.89 12.02 -22.86
CA PHE A 183 11.15 11.51 -23.38
C PHE A 183 12.30 11.74 -22.40
N ILE A 184 12.41 12.93 -21.80
CA ILE A 184 13.43 13.24 -20.79
C ILE A 184 13.28 12.32 -19.58
N LEU A 185 12.07 12.12 -19.08
CA LEU A 185 11.80 11.23 -17.95
C LEU A 185 12.14 9.76 -18.27
N GLY A 186 11.84 9.31 -19.49
CA GLY A 186 12.22 7.98 -19.97
C GLY A 186 13.74 7.79 -20.05
N VAL A 187 14.47 8.80 -20.53
CA VAL A 187 15.94 8.79 -20.60
C VAL A 187 16.57 8.84 -19.21
N VAL A 188 16.06 9.67 -18.29
CA VAL A 188 16.54 9.75 -16.91
C VAL A 188 16.25 8.45 -16.15
N GLY A 189 15.06 7.87 -16.34
CA GLY A 189 14.71 6.56 -15.78
C GLY A 189 15.63 5.44 -16.29
N ALA A 190 15.90 5.41 -17.61
CA ALA A 190 16.83 4.47 -18.21
C ALA A 190 18.27 4.67 -17.69
N ALA A 191 18.73 5.92 -17.58
CA ALA A 191 20.04 6.25 -17.04
C ALA A 191 20.17 5.82 -15.57
N GLY A 192 19.13 6.03 -14.75
CA GLY A 192 19.10 5.57 -13.36
C GLY A 192 19.21 4.04 -13.23
N ILE A 193 18.52 3.28 -14.09
CA ILE A 193 18.62 1.82 -14.15
C ILE A 193 20.04 1.39 -14.56
N VAL A 194 20.61 2.03 -15.58
CA VAL A 194 21.98 1.74 -16.06
C VAL A 194 23.00 2.02 -14.95
N ILE A 195 22.87 3.14 -14.23
CA ILE A 195 23.74 3.48 -13.10
C ILE A 195 23.59 2.47 -11.97
N LEU A 196 22.37 2.05 -11.62
CA LEU A 196 22.13 1.00 -10.61
C LEU A 196 22.75 -0.34 -11.01
N VAL A 197 22.62 -0.75 -12.27
CA VAL A 197 23.21 -2.00 -12.80
C VAL A 197 24.73 -1.93 -12.81
N LEU A 198 25.30 -0.79 -13.23
CA LEU A 198 26.75 -0.58 -13.22
C LEU A 198 27.31 -0.54 -11.80
N SER A 199 26.60 0.11 -10.87
CA SER A 199 26.96 0.17 -9.45
C SER A 199 26.92 -1.21 -8.81
N GLY A 200 25.90 -2.03 -9.13
CA GLY A 200 25.81 -3.42 -8.70
C GLY A 200 26.93 -4.30 -9.26
N LYS A 201 27.34 -4.09 -10.51
CA LYS A 201 28.49 -4.79 -11.12
C LYS A 201 29.83 -4.37 -10.50
N LEU A 202 30.01 -3.08 -10.20
CA LEU A 202 31.21 -2.54 -9.56
C LEU A 202 31.36 -3.03 -8.11
N ALA A 203 30.25 -3.09 -7.36
CA ALA A 203 30.24 -3.64 -6.00
C ALA A 203 30.64 -5.13 -5.98
N ARG A 204 30.23 -5.92 -6.99
CA ARG A 204 30.62 -7.32 -7.13
C ARG A 204 32.11 -7.52 -7.46
N LYS A 205 32.73 -6.56 -8.16
CA LYS A 205 34.14 -6.61 -8.56
C LYS A 205 35.12 -6.21 -7.45
N LYS A 206 34.64 -5.58 -6.37
CA LYS A 206 35.45 -5.21 -5.19
C LYS A 206 35.50 -6.30 -4.09
N VAL A 207 34.74 -7.40 -4.24
CA VAL A 207 34.60 -8.46 -3.22
C VAL A 207 35.19 -9.80 -3.70
N GLY A 208 35.86 -9.83 -4.85
CA GLY A 208 36.67 -10.96 -5.33
C GLY A 208 38.10 -10.52 -5.53
#